data_AF-A0A0F9SED6-F1
#
_entry.id   AF-A0A0F9SED6-F1
#
_cell.length_a   1.000
_cell.length_b   1.000
_cell.length_c   1.000
_cell.angle_alpha   90.00
_cell.angle_beta   90.00
_cell.angle_gamma   90.00
#
_symmetry.space_group_name_H-M   'P 1'
#
loop_
_entity.id
_entity.type
_entity.pdbx_description
1 polymer ?
#
loop_
_entity_poly.entity_id
_entity_poly.type
_entity_poly.pdbx_seq_one_letter_code
_entity_poly.pdbx_strand_id
1 'polypeptide(L)' 'MTKKLKIIERDVVIKRYYVYCPIPKCNKEMSGGAVSQVEYNLKLHLDKHKFEKKKKVKKK' A
#
# COMPACT_ATOMS: atom_id res chain seq x y z
N MET A 1 45.17 -10.30 -20.47
CA MET A 1 44.39 -11.35 -19.77
C MET A 1 42.99 -10.82 -19.50
N THR A 2 41.99 -11.60 -19.90
CA THR A 2 40.57 -11.24 -20.08
C THR A 2 39.84 -10.98 -18.76
N LYS A 3 39.31 -9.76 -18.59
CA LYS A 3 38.31 -9.46 -17.55
C LYS A 3 37.01 -10.18 -17.90
N LYS A 4 36.77 -11.33 -17.27
CA LYS A 4 35.46 -12.00 -17.35
C LYS A 4 34.46 -11.14 -16.58
N LEU A 5 33.58 -10.44 -17.29
CA LEU A 5 32.35 -9.89 -16.71
C LEU A 5 31.48 -11.08 -16.34
N LYS A 6 31.47 -11.45 -15.06
CA LYS A 6 30.46 -12.38 -14.55
C LYS A 6 29.14 -11.62 -14.54
N ILE A 7 28.27 -11.93 -15.49
CA ILE A 7 26.86 -11.59 -15.37
C ILE A 7 26.36 -12.36 -14.15
N ILE A 8 26.10 -11.64 -13.06
CA ILE A 8 25.50 -12.20 -11.85
C ILE A 8 24.01 -11.97 -12.01
N GLU A 9 23.32 -12.83 -12.75
CA GLU A 9 21.86 -12.86 -12.71
C GLU A 9 21.46 -13.12 -11.25
N ARG A 10 20.78 -12.15 -10.65
CA ARG A 10 20.17 -12.26 -9.33
C ARG A 10 18.67 -12.28 -9.54
N ASP A 11 18.07 -13.45 -9.41
CA ASP A 11 16.63 -13.56 -9.23
C ASP A 11 16.23 -12.86 -7.93
N VAL A 12 15.73 -11.63 -8.05
CA VAL A 12 15.23 -10.88 -6.90
C VAL A 12 13.75 -11.17 -6.73
N VAL A 13 13.42 -12.02 -5.76
CA VAL A 13 12.03 -12.24 -5.34
C VAL A 13 11.54 -11.03 -4.55
N ILE A 14 10.84 -10.12 -5.21
CA ILE A 14 10.24 -8.94 -4.56
C ILE A 14 8.94 -9.36 -3.90
N LYS A 15 8.95 -9.47 -2.56
CA LYS A 15 7.71 -9.64 -1.78
C LYS A 15 6.90 -8.35 -1.84
N ARG A 16 5.68 -8.43 -2.38
CA ARG A 16 4.68 -7.36 -2.32
C ARG A 16 3.59 -7.76 -1.35
N TYR A 17 3.24 -6.83 -0.46
CA TYR A 17 2.14 -6.96 0.47
C TYR A 17 0.97 -6.13 -0.04
N TYR A 18 -0.25 -6.61 0.12
CA TYR A 18 -1.46 -5.87 -0.24
C TYR A 18 -2.58 -6.14 0.76
N VAL A 19 -3.44 -5.14 0.95
CA VAL A 19 -4.65 -5.24 1.77
C VAL A 19 -5.78 -4.45 1.13
N TYR A 20 -6.98 -4.98 1.20
CA TYR A 20 -8.18 -4.26 0.78
C TYR A 20 -8.77 -3.46 1.93
N CYS A 21 -9.31 -2.29 1.61
CA CYS A 21 -10.07 -1.52 2.57
C CYS A 21 -11.31 -2.33 3.03
N PRO A 22 -11.56 -2.48 4.34
CA PRO A 22 -12.68 -3.26 4.87
C PRO A 22 -14.04 -2.57 4.68
N ILE A 23 -14.09 -1.35 4.12
CA ILE A 23 -15.34 -0.61 3.92
C ILE A 23 -15.99 -1.07 2.59
N PRO A 24 -17.21 -1.64 2.61
CA PRO A 24 -17.85 -2.28 1.45
C PRO A 24 -18.03 -1.39 0.22
N LYS A 25 -18.09 -0.07 0.42
CA LYS A 25 -18.27 0.91 -0.67
C LYS A 25 -16.95 1.48 -1.21
N CYS A 26 -15.82 1.13 -0.61
CA CYS A 26 -14.55 1.72 -0.97
C CYS A 26 -13.75 0.88 -1.96
N ASN A 27 -13.76 -0.45 -1.81
CA ASN A 27 -13.03 -1.43 -2.66
C ASN A 27 -11.60 -1.02 -3.04
N LYS A 28 -10.93 -0.24 -2.18
CA LYS A 28 -9.61 0.31 -2.48
C LYS A 28 -8.55 -0.66 -1.98
N GLU A 29 -7.61 -1.01 -2.86
CA GLU A 29 -6.44 -1.81 -2.51
C GLU A 29 -5.28 -0.89 -2.09
N MET A 30 -4.52 -1.32 -1.09
CA MET A 30 -3.28 -0.70 -0.67
C MET A 30 -2.17 -1.75 -0.75
N SER A 31 -1.24 -1.53 -1.67
CA SER A 31 -0.07 -2.40 -1.87
C SER A 31 1.23 -1.70 -1.45
N GLY A 32 2.24 -2.46 -1.05
CA GLY A 32 3.54 -1.93 -0.64
C GLY A 32 4.63 -3.00 -0.57
N GLY A 33 5.88 -2.56 -0.43
CA GLY A 33 7.04 -3.46 -0.30
C GLY A 33 7.26 -3.97 1.13
N ALA A 34 6.64 -3.32 2.12
CA ALA A 34 6.72 -3.68 3.52
C ALA A 34 5.33 -3.67 4.17
N VAL A 35 5.12 -4.55 5.16
CA VAL A 35 3.86 -4.63 5.91
C VAL A 35 3.55 -3.29 6.59
N SER A 36 4.53 -2.68 7.26
CA SER A 36 4.37 -1.39 7.94
C SER A 36 3.94 -0.25 7.01
N GLN A 37 4.42 -0.26 5.76
CA GLN A 37 4.00 0.70 4.74
C GLN A 37 2.53 0.51 4.35
N VAL A 38 2.11 -0.74 4.17
CA VAL A 38 0.72 -1.09 3.85
C VAL A 38 -0.22 -0.73 5.00
N GLU A 39 0.17 -1.01 6.25
CA GLU A 39 -0.59 -0.64 7.45
C GLU A 39 -0.72 0.87 7.61
N TYR A 40 0.36 1.62 7.40
CA TYR A 40 0.34 3.09 7.44
C TYR A 40 -0.61 3.67 6.38
N ASN A 41 -0.52 3.18 5.15
CA ASN A 41 -1.39 3.59 4.05
C ASN A 41 -2.86 3.26 4.34
N LEU A 42 -3.14 2.08 4.91
CA LEU A 42 -4.47 1.68 5.35
C LEU A 42 -5.02 2.61 6.44
N LYS A 43 -4.20 2.96 7.44
CA LYS A 43 -4.60 3.88 8.51
C LYS A 43 -4.96 5.26 7.95
N LEU A 44 -4.10 5.85 7.11
CA LEU A 44 -4.38 7.13 6.46
C LEU A 44 -5.65 7.09 5.61
N HIS A 45 -5.86 5.97 4.91
CA HIS A 45 -7.05 5.77 4.11
C HIS A 45 -8.33 5.71 4.96
N LEU A 46 -8.32 4.96 6.07
CA LEU A 46 -9.44 4.88 7.02
C LEU A 46 -9.72 6.22 7.70
N ASP A 47 -8.70 7.01 8.01
CA ASP A 47 -8.89 8.36 8.55
C ASP A 47 -9.66 9.26 7.58
N LYS A 48 -9.40 9.16 6.26
CA LYS A 48 -10.17 9.90 5.24
C LYS A 48 -11.66 9.52 5.26
N HIS A 49 -12.00 8.24 5.43
CA HIS A 49 -13.39 7.79 5.58
C HIS A 49 -14.08 8.41 6.80
N LYS A 50 -13.34 8.54 7.91
CA LYS A 50 -13.84 9.13 9.16
C LYS A 50 -14.07 10.64 9.00
N PHE A 51 -13.21 11.34 8.28
CA PHE A 51 -13.32 12.78 8.01
C PHE A 51 -14.39 13.15 6.99
N GLU A 52 -14.58 12.35 5.93
CA GLU A 52 -15.67 12.60 4.96
C GLU A 52 -17.05 12.46 5.60
N LYS A 53 -17.23 11.50 6.52
CA LYS A 53 -18.47 11.38 7.29
C LYS A 53 -18.75 12.63 8.14
N LYS A 54 -17.72 13.23 8.77
CA LYS A 54 -17.90 14.44 9.62
C LYS A 54 -18.29 15.68 8.81
N LYS A 55 -17.80 15.83 7.57
CA LYS A 55 -18.18 16.97 6.71
C LYS A 55 -19.66 16.94 6.30
N LYS A 56 -20.27 15.77 6.14
CA LYS A 56 -21.71 15.65 5.83
C LYS A 56 -22.62 16.05 7.00
N VAL A 57 -22.15 15.91 8.24
CA VAL A 57 -22.96 16.19 9.45
C VAL A 57 -22.97 17.68 9.79
N LYS A 58 -21.92 18.44 9.46
CA LYS A 58 -21.80 19.89 9.78
C LYS A 58 -22.58 20.83 8.84
N LYS A 59 -23.37 20.31 7.90
CA LYS A 59 -24.16 21.11 6.95
C LYS A 59 -25.65 21.19 7.32
N LYS A 60 -25.98 20.99 8.60
CA LYS A 60 -27.35 21.15 9.10
C LYS A 60 -27.42 22.31 10.08
#